data_AF-A0ABD2NJF9-F1
#
_entry.id   AF-A0ABD2NJF9-F1
#
_cell.length_a   1.000
_cell.length_b   1.000
_cell.length_c   1.000
_cell.angle_alpha   90.00
_cell.angle_beta   90.00
_cell.angle_gamma   90.00
#
_symmetry.space_group_name_H-M   'P 1'
#
loop_
_entity.id
_entity.type
_entity.pdbx_description
1 polymer ?
#
loop_
_entity_poly.entity_id
_entity_poly.type
_entity_poly.pdbx_seq_one_letter_code
_entity_poly.pdbx_strand_id
1 'polypeptide(L)'
;MDNLTNTGHPMGMLDRDQRTAKVSVYRARNHRSSFDSSSSQYGCGCQIGTSTLSPELHNIPEQQHRTQYISHSDQVRGRTSPSSFRVRKNNNRHCWVTVTRLQKTLILGFYLSVVVTFPSTLAAPSTKRSATMSTNGVEKWMAPCGNKIDYNAGHASNEIRTTDAELLTKIIDQSRRSAQKVNDFKERFAKTTFSMNWEQLFNLYKGHGSYDWLPSIPKRLGEPVSQDYLITLKLDDTLRDTYEYLQRFAVALDQIVIDEKARSNSLKTMTKDFEEVEKYAISILCEILTTMNERKVTGHPDVQRSIIPENLKNGDNTHKNVRNYMILRDYINILEYVIACFVHLQENV
;
A
#
# COMPACT_ATOMS: atom_id res chain seq x y z
N MET A 1 19.85 17.76 -56.11
CA MET A 1 20.50 16.73 -56.94
C MET A 1 21.42 15.96 -56.00
N ASP A 2 21.11 14.67 -55.84
CA ASP A 2 21.88 13.52 -55.32
C ASP A 2 22.34 13.60 -53.84
N ASN A 3 21.64 13.05 -52.83
CA ASN A 3 21.23 11.66 -52.50
C ASN A 3 22.38 10.63 -52.45
N LEU A 4 22.78 10.25 -51.23
CA LEU A 4 23.30 8.91 -50.89
C LEU A 4 23.03 8.62 -49.40
N THR A 5 22.00 7.82 -49.17
CA THR A 5 21.59 7.23 -47.89
C THR A 5 22.49 6.05 -47.54
N ASN A 6 22.98 5.98 -46.29
CA ASN A 6 23.68 4.82 -45.76
C ASN A 6 22.82 4.15 -44.67
N THR A 7 22.11 3.08 -45.04
CA THR A 7 21.36 2.20 -44.14
C THR A 7 22.15 0.92 -43.92
N GLY A 8 22.60 0.69 -42.69
CA GLY A 8 23.21 -0.58 -42.25
C GLY A 8 22.31 -1.31 -41.27
N HIS A 9 21.65 -2.37 -41.74
CA HIS A 9 21.10 -3.44 -40.90
C HIS A 9 22.19 -4.48 -40.59
N PRO A 10 22.18 -5.07 -39.39
CA PRO A 10 22.64 -6.44 -39.22
C PRO A 10 21.46 -7.36 -38.88
N MET A 11 21.05 -8.17 -39.86
CA MET A 11 20.33 -9.41 -39.64
C MET A 11 21.35 -10.54 -39.39
N GLY A 12 21.04 -11.41 -38.41
CA GLY A 12 21.49 -12.80 -38.42
C GLY A 12 22.52 -13.18 -37.36
N MET A 13 22.06 -13.80 -36.26
CA MET A 13 22.64 -15.05 -35.77
C MET A 13 21.71 -15.70 -34.74
N LEU A 14 20.82 -16.55 -35.24
CA LEU A 14 20.31 -17.70 -34.51
C LEU A 14 21.48 -18.68 -34.42
N ASP A 15 21.99 -18.92 -33.21
CA ASP A 15 22.62 -20.21 -32.95
C ASP A 15 22.01 -20.88 -31.72
N ARG A 16 21.92 -22.18 -31.89
CA ARG A 16 20.94 -23.08 -31.31
C ARG A 16 21.75 -24.06 -30.47
N ASP A 17 21.72 -23.92 -29.15
CA ASP A 17 22.33 -24.91 -28.27
C ASP A 17 21.26 -25.67 -27.48
N GLN A 18 20.79 -26.74 -28.12
CA GLN A 18 20.10 -27.85 -27.48
C GLN A 18 21.12 -28.99 -27.25
N ARG A 19 21.53 -29.18 -26.00
CA ARG A 19 22.07 -30.46 -25.49
C ARG A 19 21.42 -30.70 -24.13
N THR A 20 20.32 -31.44 -24.04
CA THR A 20 20.26 -32.91 -23.93
C THR A 20 21.20 -33.50 -22.88
N ALA A 21 20.68 -33.69 -21.67
CA ALA A 21 21.00 -34.84 -20.85
C ALA A 21 19.68 -35.53 -20.47
N LYS A 22 19.32 -36.55 -21.26
CA LYS A 22 18.35 -37.59 -20.90
C LYS A 22 19.10 -38.63 -20.08
N VAL A 23 18.66 -38.90 -18.86
CA VAL A 23 18.72 -40.24 -18.28
C VAL A 23 17.33 -40.54 -17.74
N SER A 24 16.57 -41.33 -18.50
CA SER A 24 15.53 -42.21 -17.97
C SER A 24 16.23 -43.48 -17.47
N VAL A 25 15.68 -44.25 -16.51
CA VAL A 25 14.80 -45.37 -16.83
C VAL A 25 14.32 -46.02 -15.51
N TYR A 26 12.98 -46.13 -15.38
CA TYR A 26 12.14 -47.25 -14.89
C TYR A 26 12.37 -47.85 -13.49
N ARG A 27 11.40 -48.44 -12.77
CA ARG A 27 10.11 -49.16 -13.00
C ARG A 27 9.45 -49.23 -11.59
N ALA A 28 8.18 -49.48 -11.31
CA ALA A 28 6.98 -49.96 -11.99
C ALA A 28 5.81 -49.71 -10.99
N ARG A 29 4.61 -49.28 -11.42
CA ARG A 29 3.41 -50.14 -11.69
C ARG A 29 2.88 -50.89 -10.45
N ASN A 30 1.59 -50.93 -10.12
CA ASN A 30 0.40 -50.87 -10.99
C ASN A 30 -0.93 -50.77 -10.20
N HIS A 31 -1.94 -50.17 -10.84
CA HIS A 31 -3.38 -50.52 -10.96
C HIS A 31 -4.18 -51.03 -9.75
N ARG A 32 -5.41 -50.57 -9.50
CA ARG A 32 -6.65 -50.61 -10.33
C ARG A 32 -7.63 -49.51 -9.83
N SER A 33 -8.22 -48.66 -10.68
CA SER A 33 -9.49 -48.85 -11.44
C SER A 33 -10.71 -49.12 -10.53
N SER A 34 -11.90 -48.54 -10.67
CA SER A 34 -12.56 -47.85 -11.80
C SER A 34 -13.98 -47.43 -11.34
N PHE A 35 -14.56 -46.37 -11.92
CA PHE A 35 -15.99 -46.12 -12.26
C PHE A 35 -17.07 -46.29 -11.14
N ASP A 36 -18.16 -45.53 -10.99
CA ASP A 36 -18.94 -44.69 -11.90
C ASP A 36 -19.91 -43.78 -11.10
N SER A 37 -20.17 -42.59 -11.62
CA SER A 37 -21.45 -41.87 -11.79
C SER A 37 -22.64 -41.97 -10.80
N SER A 38 -23.02 -40.80 -10.27
CA SER A 38 -24.37 -40.17 -10.32
C SER A 38 -25.54 -40.58 -9.39
N SER A 39 -25.93 -39.58 -8.56
CA SER A 39 -27.29 -39.02 -8.36
C SER A 39 -28.31 -39.59 -7.33
N SER A 40 -28.96 -38.61 -6.67
CA SER A 40 -30.32 -38.60 -6.05
C SER A 40 -30.50 -39.26 -4.67
N GLN A 41 -30.75 -38.56 -3.55
CA GLN A 41 -31.93 -37.79 -3.06
C GLN A 41 -33.02 -38.67 -2.39
N TYR A 42 -33.49 -38.21 -1.20
CA TYR A 42 -34.53 -38.75 -0.28
C TYR A 42 -34.13 -40.03 0.51
N GLY A 43 -34.46 -40.27 1.78
CA GLY A 43 -35.31 -39.65 2.80
C GLY A 43 -35.79 -40.75 3.78
N CYS A 44 -35.80 -40.45 5.10
CA CYS A 44 -36.53 -41.11 6.21
C CYS A 44 -36.29 -42.58 6.63
N GLY A 45 -36.10 -42.77 7.96
CA GLY A 45 -37.05 -43.56 8.77
C GLY A 45 -36.62 -44.88 9.44
N CYS A 46 -36.48 -44.83 10.77
CA CYS A 46 -36.92 -45.80 11.80
C CYS A 46 -36.35 -47.24 11.93
N GLN A 47 -35.60 -47.44 13.04
CA GLN A 47 -35.94 -48.25 14.26
C GLN A 47 -36.08 -49.81 14.27
N ILE A 48 -35.45 -50.39 15.31
CA ILE A 48 -35.79 -51.60 16.14
C ILE A 48 -34.99 -52.92 15.93
N GLY A 49 -34.47 -53.44 17.06
CA GLY A 49 -34.33 -54.88 17.40
C GLY A 49 -32.89 -55.40 17.53
N THR A 50 -32.25 -55.51 18.73
CA THR A 50 -32.26 -56.65 19.69
C THR A 50 -31.82 -57.98 19.05
N SER A 51 -30.84 -58.80 19.48
CA SER A 51 -30.42 -59.21 20.83
C SER A 51 -29.13 -60.06 20.78
N THR A 52 -28.39 -60.09 21.91
CA THR A 52 -27.70 -61.25 22.55
C THR A 52 -26.68 -62.12 21.80
N LEU A 53 -25.43 -62.18 22.29
CA LEU A 53 -24.89 -63.30 23.10
C LEU A 53 -23.37 -63.12 23.37
N SER A 54 -23.01 -63.11 24.64
CA SER A 54 -21.71 -63.48 25.22
C SER A 54 -21.88 -64.90 25.79
N PRO A 55 -20.84 -65.74 26.01
CA PRO A 55 -19.92 -65.53 27.15
C PRO A 55 -18.48 -66.10 27.02
N GLU A 56 -17.60 -65.67 27.96
CA GLU A 56 -16.52 -66.41 28.67
C GLU A 56 -15.44 -67.19 27.86
N LEU A 57 -14.14 -67.32 28.21
CA LEU A 57 -13.42 -67.36 29.49
C LEU A 57 -11.88 -67.36 29.25
N HIS A 58 -11.11 -66.88 30.24
CA HIS A 58 -9.74 -67.27 30.69
C HIS A 58 -8.41 -67.02 29.91
N ASN A 59 -7.59 -66.14 30.51
CA ASN A 59 -6.19 -66.27 31.00
C ASN A 59 -4.99 -66.73 30.10
N ILE A 60 -4.15 -65.74 29.69
CA ILE A 60 -2.71 -65.45 30.04
C ILE A 60 -1.79 -66.66 30.40
N PRO A 61 -0.51 -66.80 29.92
CA PRO A 61 0.59 -65.80 30.02
C PRO A 61 1.73 -65.72 28.94
N GLU A 62 2.49 -64.60 29.03
CA GLU A 62 3.96 -64.43 28.79
C GLU A 62 4.50 -64.54 27.32
N GLN A 63 5.53 -63.82 26.85
CA GLN A 63 6.59 -62.97 27.41
C GLN A 63 7.31 -62.18 26.27
N GLN A 64 7.92 -61.03 26.61
CA GLN A 64 9.14 -60.40 26.02
C GLN A 64 9.10 -59.91 24.54
N HIS A 65 9.60 -58.74 24.13
CA HIS A 65 10.78 -57.96 24.52
C HIS A 65 10.60 -56.50 24.02
N ARG A 66 10.83 -55.47 24.85
CA ARG A 66 11.06 -54.09 24.37
C ARG A 66 12.08 -53.39 25.28
N THR A 67 13.21 -53.00 24.71
CA THR A 67 14.28 -52.24 25.34
C THR A 67 13.99 -50.74 25.22
N GLN A 68 14.08 -50.00 26.33
CA GLN A 68 14.21 -48.54 26.35
C GLN A 68 15.29 -48.12 27.35
N TYR A 69 16.08 -47.13 26.91
CA TYR A 69 17.27 -46.57 27.53
C TYR A 69 16.93 -45.53 28.63
N ILE A 70 17.52 -45.75 29.81
CA ILE A 70 18.35 -44.87 30.67
C ILE A 70 18.02 -43.36 30.72
N SER A 71 17.67 -42.85 31.91
CA SER A 71 18.60 -42.05 32.76
C SER A 71 17.88 -41.48 34.01
N HIS A 72 18.33 -41.85 35.20
CA HIS A 72 18.05 -41.18 36.48
C HIS A 72 19.38 -40.98 37.22
N SER A 73 19.65 -39.75 37.66
CA SER A 73 20.78 -39.40 38.52
C SER A 73 20.34 -39.36 39.99
N ASP A 74 21.08 -40.09 40.82
CA ASP A 74 21.05 -40.07 42.29
C ASP A 74 21.45 -38.70 42.87
N GLN A 75 20.92 -38.34 44.05
CA GLN A 75 21.74 -38.26 45.28
C GLN A 75 20.97 -37.87 46.55
N VAL A 76 21.61 -38.20 47.67
CA VAL A 76 21.09 -38.57 49.00
C VAL A 76 21.17 -37.44 50.04
N ARG A 77 20.36 -37.58 51.11
CA ARG A 77 20.29 -36.82 52.38
C ARG A 77 21.62 -36.66 53.14
N GLY A 78 21.75 -35.57 53.91
CA GLY A 78 22.59 -35.52 55.12
C GLY A 78 22.62 -34.16 55.83
N ARG A 79 22.39 -34.14 57.14
CA ARG A 79 22.19 -32.98 58.07
C ARG A 79 23.48 -32.20 58.42
N THR A 80 23.33 -30.91 58.76
CA THR A 80 23.60 -30.30 60.11
C THR A 80 23.28 -28.78 60.13
N SER A 81 22.62 -28.32 61.20
CA SER A 81 22.41 -26.90 61.63
C SER A 81 23.68 -26.36 62.33
N PRO A 82 23.91 -25.04 62.61
CA PRO A 82 22.89 -24.06 63.07
C PRO A 82 23.10 -22.54 62.77
N SER A 83 22.11 -21.77 63.26
CA SER A 83 22.17 -20.39 63.79
C SER A 83 21.50 -19.24 63.01
N SER A 84 20.41 -18.77 63.65
CA SER A 84 19.83 -17.42 63.73
C SER A 84 19.95 -16.45 62.55
N PHE A 85 18.81 -16.03 62.01
CA PHE A 85 18.40 -14.62 61.99
C PHE A 85 16.87 -14.51 61.95
N ARG A 86 16.33 -13.64 62.82
CA ARG A 86 14.88 -13.40 62.98
C ARG A 86 14.31 -12.75 61.71
N VAL A 87 13.35 -13.41 61.08
CA VAL A 87 12.50 -12.78 60.06
C VAL A 87 11.41 -11.97 60.77
N ARG A 88 11.58 -10.65 60.76
CA ARG A 88 10.60 -9.67 61.23
C ARG A 88 9.50 -9.56 60.18
N LYS A 89 8.36 -10.20 60.45
CA LYS A 89 7.13 -10.09 59.66
C LYS A 89 6.45 -8.76 59.98
N ASN A 90 5.93 -8.13 58.93
CA ASN A 90 4.74 -7.25 58.94
C ASN A 90 4.96 -5.75 59.21
N ASN A 91 5.01 -4.94 58.13
CA ASN A 91 4.51 -3.55 58.17
C ASN A 91 4.21 -2.87 56.80
N ASN A 92 3.77 -3.60 55.77
CA ASN A 92 3.46 -3.00 54.45
C ASN A 92 2.00 -3.12 53.99
N ARG A 93 1.04 -3.31 54.93
CA ARG A 93 -0.39 -3.29 54.59
C ARG A 93 -0.96 -1.87 54.47
N HIS A 94 -0.44 -0.90 55.22
CA HIS A 94 -0.94 0.48 55.17
C HIS A 94 -0.49 1.26 53.93
N CYS A 95 0.68 0.94 53.35
CA CYS A 95 1.20 1.61 52.16
C CYS A 95 0.42 1.24 50.88
N TRP A 96 -0.06 0.00 50.78
CA TRP A 96 -0.85 -0.44 49.62
C TRP A 96 -2.27 0.14 49.59
N VAL A 97 -2.87 0.40 50.76
CA VAL A 97 -4.22 1.00 50.84
C VAL A 97 -4.18 2.51 50.52
N THR A 98 -3.08 3.21 50.81
CA THR A 98 -2.93 4.63 50.44
C THR A 98 -2.59 4.80 48.95
N VAL A 99 -1.76 3.94 48.37
CA VAL A 99 -1.43 3.97 46.94
C VAL A 99 -2.66 3.68 46.05
N THR A 100 -3.49 2.71 46.43
CA THR A 100 -4.73 2.39 45.68
C THR A 100 -5.79 3.47 45.76
N ARG A 101 -5.82 4.28 46.83
CA ARG A 101 -6.71 5.43 46.95
C ARG A 101 -6.25 6.61 46.10
N LEU A 102 -4.94 6.87 46.02
CA LEU A 102 -4.35 7.90 45.15
C LEU A 102 -4.58 7.63 43.66
N GLN A 103 -4.53 6.37 43.24
CA GLN A 103 -4.75 6.01 41.84
C GLN A 103 -6.20 6.30 41.40
N LYS A 104 -7.19 6.09 42.29
CA LYS A 104 -8.60 6.38 41.99
C LYS A 104 -8.92 7.87 41.98
N THR A 105 -8.29 8.68 42.84
CA THR A 105 -8.46 10.15 42.82
C THR A 105 -7.75 10.81 41.64
N LEU A 106 -6.60 10.30 41.20
CA LEU A 106 -5.91 10.80 40.00
C LEU A 106 -6.67 10.51 38.71
N ILE A 107 -7.30 9.33 38.61
CA ILE A 107 -8.13 8.99 37.45
C ILE A 107 -9.39 9.88 37.41
N LEU A 108 -10.05 10.12 38.56
CA LEU A 108 -11.21 11.03 38.60
C LEU A 108 -10.84 12.49 38.29
N GLY A 109 -9.67 12.93 38.75
CA GLY A 109 -9.13 14.27 38.45
C GLY A 109 -8.86 14.48 36.96
N PHE A 110 -8.29 13.47 36.28
CA PHE A 110 -8.07 13.52 34.84
C PHE A 110 -9.38 13.59 34.05
N TYR A 111 -10.41 12.83 34.45
CA TYR A 111 -11.73 12.90 33.81
C TYR A 111 -12.45 14.23 34.05
N LEU A 112 -12.29 14.86 35.21
CA LEU A 112 -12.87 16.18 35.50
C LEU A 112 -12.13 17.33 34.81
N SER A 113 -10.81 17.23 34.59
CA SER A 113 -10.05 18.24 33.83
C SER A 113 -10.26 18.18 32.32
N VAL A 114 -10.62 17.01 31.76
CA VAL A 114 -10.88 16.86 30.32
C VAL A 114 -12.26 17.41 29.93
N VAL A 115 -13.19 17.57 30.87
CA VAL A 115 -14.57 18.00 30.58
C VAL A 115 -14.77 19.53 30.67
N VAL A 116 -13.88 20.29 31.32
CA VAL A 116 -14.16 21.71 31.66
C VAL A 116 -13.27 22.73 30.91
N THR A 117 -12.30 22.31 30.10
CA THR A 117 -11.47 23.26 29.33
C THR A 117 -11.27 22.82 27.89
N PHE A 118 -12.32 22.96 27.08
CA PHE A 118 -12.19 23.21 25.65
C PHE A 118 -13.06 24.43 25.29
N PRO A 119 -12.48 25.62 25.09
CA PRO A 119 -13.18 26.64 24.33
C PRO A 119 -13.42 26.07 22.93
N SER A 120 -14.68 26.08 22.51
CA SER A 120 -15.11 25.69 21.17
C SER A 120 -14.46 26.60 20.12
N THR A 121 -13.22 26.30 19.74
CA THR A 121 -12.70 26.75 18.45
C THR A 121 -13.49 26.00 17.39
N LEU A 122 -14.28 26.74 16.61
CA LEU A 122 -14.87 26.31 15.35
C LEU A 122 -13.74 25.91 14.38
N ALA A 123 -13.15 24.73 14.59
CA ALA A 123 -12.50 24.00 13.52
C ALA A 123 -13.63 23.39 12.70
N ALA A 124 -13.82 23.90 11.49
CA ALA A 124 -14.77 23.36 10.54
C ALA A 124 -14.57 21.83 10.43
N PRO A 125 -15.64 21.03 10.45
CA PRO A 125 -15.51 19.59 10.37
C PRO A 125 -14.94 19.25 8.98
N SER A 126 -13.74 18.70 8.95
CA SER A 126 -13.24 18.01 7.75
C SER A 126 -14.11 16.77 7.56
N THR A 127 -15.18 16.95 6.79
CA THR A 127 -15.95 15.83 6.26
C THR A 127 -14.97 14.93 5.53
N LYS A 128 -14.79 13.71 6.03
CA LYS A 128 -14.16 12.63 5.27
C LYS A 128 -15.05 12.34 4.07
N ARG A 129 -14.94 13.14 3.01
CA ARG A 129 -15.55 12.83 1.71
C ARG A 129 -14.80 11.62 1.15
N SER A 130 -15.50 10.50 1.13
CA SER A 130 -15.09 9.34 0.35
C SER A 130 -15.22 9.74 -1.12
N ALA A 131 -14.09 9.94 -1.80
CA ALA A 131 -14.01 10.19 -3.23
C ALA A 131 -14.24 8.88 -4.02
N THR A 132 -15.30 8.15 -3.68
CA THR A 132 -15.74 6.96 -4.42
C THR A 132 -17.14 7.23 -4.96
N MET A 133 -17.24 8.20 -5.86
CA MET A 133 -18.31 8.27 -6.84
C MET A 133 -17.79 9.10 -8.02
N SER A 134 -17.65 8.46 -9.18
CA SER A 134 -17.66 9.19 -10.45
C SER A 134 -19.02 9.88 -10.52
N THR A 135 -19.05 11.16 -10.21
CA THR A 135 -20.24 11.98 -10.34
C THR A 135 -20.44 12.21 -11.84
N ASN A 136 -21.45 11.55 -12.41
CA ASN A 136 -21.97 11.78 -13.76
C ASN A 136 -21.10 11.34 -14.96
N GLY A 137 -20.29 10.28 -14.82
CA GLY A 137 -19.50 9.73 -15.94
C GLY A 137 -18.24 10.54 -16.27
N VAL A 138 -17.93 11.57 -15.48
CA VAL A 138 -16.67 12.30 -15.55
C VAL A 138 -15.62 11.53 -14.74
N GLU A 139 -14.43 11.33 -15.33
CA GLU A 139 -13.31 10.68 -14.65
C GLU A 139 -12.78 11.56 -13.52
N LYS A 140 -12.44 10.95 -12.39
CA LYS A 140 -12.15 11.63 -11.12
C LYS A 140 -11.00 12.65 -11.18
N TRP A 141 -10.02 12.47 -12.07
CA TRP A 141 -8.91 13.41 -12.24
C TRP A 141 -9.25 14.62 -13.12
N MET A 142 -10.36 14.56 -13.88
CA MET A 142 -10.90 15.71 -14.63
C MET A 142 -11.74 16.61 -13.71
N ALA A 143 -12.35 16.04 -12.68
CA ALA A 143 -13.12 16.78 -11.67
C ALA A 143 -12.65 16.43 -10.23
N PRO A 144 -11.38 16.74 -9.87
CA PRO A 144 -10.75 16.27 -8.64
C PRO A 144 -11.44 16.76 -7.36
N CYS A 145 -12.15 17.88 -7.41
CA CYS A 145 -12.88 18.44 -6.27
C CYS A 145 -14.32 17.90 -6.13
N GLY A 146 -14.80 17.05 -7.05
CA GLY A 146 -16.11 16.40 -7.01
C GLY A 146 -17.30 17.26 -7.45
N ASN A 147 -17.10 18.55 -7.73
CA ASN A 147 -18.11 19.46 -8.28
C ASN A 147 -17.65 19.94 -9.67
N LYS A 148 -18.56 20.07 -10.64
CA LYS A 148 -18.33 21.00 -11.76
C LYS A 148 -18.35 22.39 -11.13
N ILE A 149 -17.20 23.07 -11.11
CA ILE A 149 -17.18 24.47 -10.71
C ILE A 149 -17.92 25.21 -11.82
N ASP A 150 -19.15 25.65 -11.55
CA ASP A 150 -19.90 26.50 -12.49
C ASP A 150 -19.23 27.87 -12.51
N TYR A 151 -18.44 28.11 -13.57
CA TYR A 151 -17.64 29.32 -13.79
C TYR A 151 -18.46 30.62 -14.01
N ASN A 152 -19.79 30.57 -13.87
CA ASN A 152 -20.69 31.69 -14.16
C ASN A 152 -21.43 32.25 -12.92
N ALA A 153 -21.13 31.79 -11.71
CA ALA A 153 -21.70 32.39 -10.51
C ALA A 153 -20.93 33.68 -10.15
N GLY A 154 -21.24 34.76 -10.85
CA GLY A 154 -20.87 36.11 -10.44
C GLY A 154 -21.53 36.45 -9.11
N HIS A 155 -20.86 36.15 -8.00
CA HIS A 155 -21.20 36.71 -6.71
C HIS A 155 -20.05 37.62 -6.27
N ALA A 156 -20.25 38.92 -6.52
CA ALA A 156 -19.56 39.98 -5.83
C ALA A 156 -19.94 39.90 -4.34
N SER A 157 -19.22 39.06 -3.59
CA SER A 157 -19.04 39.24 -2.17
C SER A 157 -17.63 39.80 -1.96
N ASN A 158 -17.40 40.53 -0.87
CA ASN A 158 -16.06 40.97 -0.48
C ASN A 158 -15.21 39.73 -0.12
N GLU A 159 -14.83 38.96 -1.14
CA GLU A 159 -14.01 37.77 -0.98
C GLU A 159 -12.63 38.24 -0.54
N ILE A 160 -12.28 37.84 0.67
CA ILE A 160 -10.90 37.85 1.12
C ILE A 160 -10.14 36.99 0.11
N ARG A 161 -9.45 37.64 -0.82
CA ARG A 161 -8.61 36.96 -1.80
C ARG A 161 -7.55 36.19 -1.04
N THR A 162 -7.56 34.86 -1.20
CA THR A 162 -6.49 34.02 -0.67
C THR A 162 -5.18 34.47 -1.32
N THR A 163 -4.14 34.68 -0.52
CA THR A 163 -2.85 35.08 -1.08
C THR A 163 -2.22 33.93 -1.86
N ASP A 164 -1.39 34.25 -2.85
CA ASP A 164 -0.65 33.22 -3.59
C ASP A 164 0.16 32.34 -2.63
N ALA A 165 0.86 32.92 -1.65
CA ALA A 165 1.60 32.17 -0.64
C ALA A 165 0.74 31.14 0.13
N GLU A 166 -0.50 31.49 0.48
CA GLU A 166 -1.45 30.57 1.13
C GLU A 166 -1.93 29.47 0.17
N LEU A 167 -2.19 29.80 -1.10
CA LEU A 167 -2.56 28.82 -2.12
C LEU A 167 -1.43 27.81 -2.35
N LEU A 168 -0.18 28.29 -2.46
CA LEU A 168 0.99 27.43 -2.65
C LEU A 168 1.25 26.56 -1.42
N THR A 169 1.02 27.09 -0.21
CA THR A 169 1.12 26.29 1.04
C THR A 169 0.25 25.05 0.98
N LYS A 170 -1.00 25.18 0.51
CA LYS A 170 -1.93 24.04 0.40
C LYS A 170 -1.42 22.98 -0.56
N ILE A 171 -0.90 23.37 -1.73
CA ILE A 171 -0.31 22.45 -2.71
C ILE A 171 0.91 21.73 -2.10
N ILE A 172 1.81 22.47 -1.45
CA ILE A 172 3.03 21.93 -0.83
C ILE A 172 2.66 20.93 0.27
N ASP A 173 1.77 21.31 1.18
CA ASP A 173 1.37 20.47 2.31
C ASP A 173 0.67 19.20 1.84
N GLN A 174 -0.21 19.31 0.84
CA GLN A 174 -0.90 18.15 0.29
C GLN A 174 0.07 17.21 -0.45
N SER A 175 1.06 17.77 -1.15
CA SER A 175 2.13 17.00 -1.82
C SER A 175 3.02 16.27 -0.81
N ARG A 176 3.38 16.94 0.30
CA ARG A 176 4.14 16.32 1.40
C ARG A 176 3.39 15.16 2.04
N ARG A 177 2.08 15.30 2.28
CA ARG A 177 1.23 14.21 2.79
C ARG A 177 1.20 13.02 1.83
N SER A 178 1.08 13.27 0.52
CA SER A 178 1.16 12.22 -0.48
C SER A 178 2.53 11.52 -0.47
N ALA A 179 3.62 12.29 -0.39
CA ALA A 179 4.98 11.75 -0.36
C ALA A 179 5.21 10.88 0.89
N GLN A 180 4.75 11.34 2.05
CA GLN A 180 4.77 10.55 3.28
C GLN A 180 3.98 9.24 3.10
N LYS A 181 2.76 9.33 2.58
CA LYS A 181 1.93 8.13 2.37
C LYS A 181 2.62 7.12 1.48
N VAL A 182 3.24 7.56 0.39
CA VAL A 182 3.97 6.67 -0.51
C VAL A 182 5.18 6.04 0.19
N ASN A 183 5.94 6.84 0.94
CA ASN A 183 7.09 6.35 1.69
C ASN A 183 6.73 5.29 2.73
N ASP A 184 5.54 5.38 3.35
CA ASP A 184 5.08 4.41 4.34
C ASP A 184 4.79 3.02 3.74
N PHE A 185 4.38 2.94 2.46
CA PHE A 185 3.98 1.67 1.84
C PHE A 185 4.99 1.11 0.82
N LYS A 186 5.87 1.92 0.24
CA LYS A 186 6.76 1.51 -0.86
C LYS A 186 7.64 0.30 -0.51
N GLU A 187 8.12 0.25 0.73
CA GLU A 187 8.98 -0.84 1.21
C GLU A 187 8.20 -2.16 1.31
N ARG A 188 6.96 -2.11 1.80
CA ARG A 188 6.07 -3.26 1.87
C ARG A 188 5.68 -3.73 0.48
N PHE A 189 5.43 -2.82 -0.46
CA PHE A 189 5.14 -3.16 -1.84
C PHE A 189 6.33 -3.90 -2.48
N ALA A 190 7.55 -3.36 -2.39
CA ALA A 190 8.75 -4.01 -2.91
C ALA A 190 8.94 -5.42 -2.35
N LYS A 191 8.83 -5.57 -1.02
CA LYS A 191 8.99 -6.87 -0.35
C LYS A 191 7.92 -7.87 -0.73
N THR A 192 6.66 -7.46 -0.75
CA THR A 192 5.53 -8.37 -0.99
C THR A 192 5.43 -8.79 -2.45
N THR A 193 5.72 -7.88 -3.37
CA THR A 193 5.54 -8.11 -4.81
C THR A 193 6.79 -8.69 -5.47
N PHE A 194 7.99 -8.33 -5.01
CA PHE A 194 9.26 -8.69 -5.66
C PHE A 194 10.22 -9.46 -4.74
N SER A 195 9.89 -9.65 -3.46
CA SER A 195 10.81 -10.23 -2.46
C SER A 195 12.14 -9.48 -2.35
N MET A 196 12.12 -8.16 -2.57
CA MET A 196 13.27 -7.25 -2.50
C MET A 196 12.93 -6.06 -1.60
N ASN A 197 13.93 -5.42 -0.99
CA ASN A 197 13.71 -4.11 -0.40
C ASN A 197 13.59 -3.02 -1.49
N TRP A 198 13.10 -1.83 -1.14
CA TRP A 198 12.90 -0.76 -2.12
C TRP A 198 14.20 -0.37 -2.85
N GLU A 199 15.32 -0.31 -2.13
CA GLU A 199 16.62 0.09 -2.67
C GLU A 199 17.15 -0.91 -3.72
N GLN A 200 17.04 -2.21 -3.45
CA GLN A 200 17.41 -3.26 -4.39
C GLN A 200 16.59 -3.17 -5.67
N LEU A 201 15.26 -2.99 -5.53
CA LEU A 201 14.36 -2.85 -6.66
C LEU A 201 14.64 -1.56 -7.44
N PHE A 202 14.93 -0.46 -6.74
CA PHE A 202 15.37 0.80 -7.36
C PHE A 202 16.64 0.63 -8.17
N ASN A 203 17.67 0.00 -7.60
CA ASN A 203 18.93 -0.22 -8.30
C ASN A 203 18.77 -1.10 -9.54
N LEU A 204 17.89 -2.11 -9.50
CA LEU A 204 17.57 -2.97 -10.64
C LEU A 204 16.99 -2.18 -11.83
N TYR A 205 16.13 -1.20 -11.54
CA TYR A 205 15.43 -0.43 -12.57
C TYR A 205 15.96 0.99 -12.76
N LYS A 206 17.05 1.39 -12.10
CA LYS A 206 17.61 2.75 -12.15
C LYS A 206 17.96 3.22 -13.56
N GLY A 207 18.42 2.31 -14.42
CA GLY A 207 18.75 2.59 -15.83
C GLY A 207 17.54 2.61 -16.78
N HIS A 208 16.35 2.23 -16.32
CA HIS A 208 15.15 2.22 -17.14
C HIS A 208 14.47 3.57 -17.11
N GLY A 209 14.17 4.13 -18.29
CA GLY A 209 13.44 5.39 -18.42
C GLY A 209 12.01 5.33 -17.87
N SER A 210 11.36 6.49 -17.83
CA SER A 210 9.92 6.58 -17.63
C SER A 210 9.17 6.08 -18.86
N TYR A 211 7.89 5.75 -18.72
CA TYR A 211 7.05 5.51 -19.88
C TYR A 211 6.87 6.79 -20.71
N ASP A 212 6.89 6.68 -22.04
CA ASP A 212 6.80 7.83 -22.95
C ASP A 212 5.53 8.68 -22.78
N TRP A 213 4.45 8.08 -22.25
CA TRP A 213 3.18 8.75 -21.98
C TRP A 213 3.12 9.40 -20.59
N LEU A 214 4.06 9.11 -19.70
CA LEU A 214 4.26 9.84 -18.45
C LEU A 214 5.06 11.12 -18.71
N PRO A 215 4.88 12.16 -17.88
CA PRO A 215 5.58 13.42 -18.07
C PRO A 215 7.09 13.26 -17.87
N SER A 216 7.87 13.97 -18.68
CA SER A 216 9.32 14.05 -18.53
C SER A 216 9.66 15.06 -17.44
N ILE A 217 10.11 14.56 -16.30
CA ILE A 217 10.47 15.41 -15.15
C ILE A 217 11.96 15.77 -15.26
N PRO A 218 12.36 17.06 -15.15
CA PRO A 218 13.74 17.53 -15.36
C PRO A 218 14.64 17.25 -14.15
N LYS A 219 14.51 16.05 -13.57
CA LYS A 219 15.34 15.51 -12.48
C LYS A 219 15.09 14.01 -12.33
N ARG A 220 16.01 13.31 -11.69
CA ARG A 220 15.82 11.90 -11.31
C ARG A 220 15.38 11.78 -9.85
N LEU A 221 14.78 10.65 -9.52
CA LEU A 221 14.35 10.36 -8.15
C LEU A 221 15.52 10.49 -7.17
N GLY A 222 15.33 11.25 -6.09
CA GLY A 222 16.34 11.52 -5.08
C GLY A 222 17.37 12.59 -5.45
N GLU A 223 17.36 13.12 -6.68
CA GLU A 223 18.19 14.25 -7.08
C GLU A 223 17.43 15.57 -6.85
N PRO A 224 18.11 16.67 -6.46
CA PRO A 224 17.48 17.97 -6.38
C PRO A 224 17.09 18.50 -7.77
N VAL A 225 16.07 19.34 -7.85
CA VAL A 225 15.80 20.13 -9.06
C VAL A 225 16.92 21.17 -9.20
N SER A 226 17.50 21.31 -10.39
CA SER A 226 18.60 22.27 -10.61
C SER A 226 18.14 23.71 -10.37
N GLN A 227 18.98 24.52 -9.71
CA GLN A 227 18.66 25.92 -9.43
C GLN A 227 18.40 26.73 -10.71
N ASP A 228 19.20 26.50 -11.76
CA ASP A 228 19.03 27.15 -13.07
C ASP A 228 17.66 26.89 -13.70
N TYR A 229 17.06 25.73 -13.42
CA TYR A 229 15.70 25.43 -13.84
C TYR A 229 14.68 26.15 -12.95
N LEU A 230 14.86 26.10 -11.62
CA LEU A 230 13.92 26.70 -10.67
C LEU A 230 13.70 28.20 -10.94
N ILE A 231 14.77 28.96 -11.23
CA ILE A 231 14.70 30.40 -11.51
C ILE A 231 13.93 30.73 -12.81
N THR A 232 13.72 29.75 -13.69
CA THR A 232 12.95 29.94 -14.94
C THR A 232 11.46 29.73 -14.75
N LEU A 233 11.05 29.20 -13.59
CA LEU A 233 9.66 28.87 -13.32
C LEU A 233 8.80 30.12 -13.24
N LYS A 234 7.65 30.06 -13.91
CA LYS A 234 6.56 31.02 -13.75
C LYS A 234 5.40 30.31 -13.07
N LEU A 235 4.76 30.98 -12.12
CA LEU A 235 3.72 30.35 -11.30
C LEU A 235 2.58 29.76 -12.16
N ASP A 236 2.02 30.54 -13.08
CA ASP A 236 0.87 30.11 -13.88
C ASP A 236 1.21 28.94 -14.82
N ASP A 237 2.39 29.00 -15.46
CA ASP A 237 2.88 27.90 -16.30
C ASP A 237 3.13 26.64 -15.47
N THR A 238 3.74 26.79 -14.29
CA THR A 238 4.03 25.68 -13.38
C THR A 238 2.75 25.02 -12.85
N LEU A 239 1.73 25.81 -12.51
CA LEU A 239 0.42 25.30 -12.11
C LEU A 239 -0.21 24.48 -13.24
N ARG A 240 -0.27 25.05 -14.45
CA ARG A 240 -0.86 24.40 -15.62
C ARG A 240 -0.15 23.10 -15.99
N ASP A 241 1.18 23.12 -16.06
CA ASP A 241 1.98 21.96 -16.46
C ASP A 241 1.94 20.87 -15.39
N THR A 242 2.05 21.25 -14.11
CA THR A 242 1.96 20.29 -13.01
C THR A 242 0.57 19.64 -12.92
N TYR A 243 -0.49 20.40 -13.20
CA TYR A 243 -1.85 19.86 -13.23
C TYR A 243 -1.96 18.72 -14.24
N GLU A 244 -1.50 18.93 -15.48
CA GLU A 244 -1.49 17.87 -16.50
C GLU A 244 -0.61 16.68 -16.09
N TYR A 245 0.58 16.94 -15.55
CA TYR A 245 1.50 15.89 -15.10
C TYR A 245 0.84 14.98 -14.06
N LEU A 246 0.21 15.58 -13.04
CA LEU A 246 -0.48 14.83 -12.01
C LEU A 246 -1.77 14.16 -12.52
N GLN A 247 -2.45 14.72 -13.52
CA GLN A 247 -3.58 14.04 -14.16
C GLN A 247 -3.10 12.73 -14.81
N ARG A 248 -1.97 12.75 -15.54
CA ARG A 248 -1.38 11.53 -16.13
C ARG A 248 -1.05 10.48 -15.06
N PHE A 249 -0.48 10.90 -13.93
CA PHE A 249 -0.23 9.98 -12.80
C PHE A 249 -1.52 9.49 -12.13
N ALA A 250 -2.54 10.33 -11.99
CA ALA A 250 -3.82 9.92 -11.44
C ALA A 250 -4.50 8.85 -12.31
N VAL A 251 -4.45 8.99 -13.65
CA VAL A 251 -4.91 7.97 -14.60
C VAL A 251 -4.12 6.67 -14.41
N ALA A 252 -2.79 6.77 -14.29
CA ALA A 252 -1.90 5.63 -14.07
C ALA A 252 -2.25 4.88 -12.77
N LEU A 253 -2.38 5.60 -11.66
CA LEU A 253 -2.73 5.05 -10.36
C LEU A 253 -4.12 4.41 -10.36
N ASP A 254 -5.09 5.00 -11.06
CA ASP A 254 -6.41 4.40 -11.21
C ASP A 254 -6.37 3.06 -11.94
N GLN A 255 -5.56 2.95 -12.99
CA GLN A 255 -5.36 1.67 -13.66
C GLN A 255 -4.73 0.63 -12.72
N ILE A 256 -3.81 1.04 -11.83
CA ILE A 256 -3.26 0.15 -10.80
C ILE A 256 -4.39 -0.32 -9.87
N VAL A 257 -5.22 0.59 -9.37
CA VAL A 257 -6.34 0.27 -8.47
C VAL A 257 -7.32 -0.70 -9.15
N ILE A 258 -7.65 -0.48 -10.42
CA ILE A 258 -8.51 -1.39 -11.20
C ILE A 258 -7.88 -2.77 -11.29
N ASP A 259 -6.60 -2.86 -11.64
CA ASP A 259 -5.90 -4.13 -11.77
C ASP A 259 -5.80 -4.88 -10.44
N GLU A 260 -5.48 -4.18 -9.35
CA GLU A 260 -5.45 -4.77 -8.00
C GLU A 260 -6.84 -5.27 -7.57
N LYS A 261 -7.91 -4.54 -7.92
CA LYS A 261 -9.30 -4.98 -7.63
C LYS A 261 -9.71 -6.21 -8.43
N ALA A 262 -9.20 -6.36 -9.64
CA ALA A 262 -9.49 -7.48 -10.53
C ALA A 262 -8.74 -8.78 -10.16
N ARG A 263 -7.69 -8.69 -9.32
CA ARG A 263 -6.96 -9.88 -8.84
C ARG A 263 -7.84 -10.80 -7.99
N SER A 264 -7.48 -12.08 -7.92
CA SER A 264 -8.12 -13.02 -6.99
C SER A 264 -7.94 -12.55 -5.55
N ASN A 265 -8.90 -12.85 -4.67
CA ASN A 265 -8.87 -12.38 -3.27
C ASN A 265 -7.58 -12.74 -2.52
N SER A 266 -6.96 -13.88 -2.83
CA SER A 266 -5.66 -14.29 -2.28
C SER A 266 -4.48 -13.40 -2.67
N LEU A 267 -4.62 -12.59 -3.72
CA LEU A 267 -3.58 -11.71 -4.28
C LEU A 267 -3.87 -10.21 -4.07
N LYS A 268 -5.05 -9.85 -3.52
CA LYS A 268 -5.44 -8.46 -3.21
C LYS A 268 -4.74 -7.94 -1.96
N THR A 269 -3.43 -7.80 -2.02
CA THR A 269 -2.63 -7.39 -0.85
C THR A 269 -2.40 -5.89 -0.77
N MET A 270 -2.45 -5.18 -1.91
CA MET A 270 -2.03 -3.77 -2.02
C MET A 270 -3.16 -2.82 -2.44
N THR A 271 -4.39 -3.30 -2.65
CA THR A 271 -5.49 -2.47 -3.18
C THR A 271 -5.72 -1.20 -2.35
N LYS A 272 -5.81 -1.32 -1.03
CA LYS A 272 -6.05 -0.18 -0.14
C LYS A 272 -4.93 0.85 -0.16
N ASP A 273 -3.68 0.39 -0.27
CA ASP A 273 -2.53 1.30 -0.33
C ASP A 273 -2.58 2.11 -1.62
N PHE A 274 -2.83 1.47 -2.78
CA PHE A 274 -2.95 2.18 -4.05
C PHE A 274 -4.18 3.08 -4.13
N GLU A 275 -5.33 2.68 -3.57
CA GLU A 275 -6.52 3.54 -3.47
C GLU A 275 -6.22 4.81 -2.67
N GLU A 276 -5.44 4.69 -1.59
CA GLU A 276 -5.10 5.82 -0.76
C GLU A 276 -4.10 6.75 -1.46
N VAL A 277 -3.08 6.20 -2.11
CA VAL A 277 -2.11 6.97 -2.92
C VAL A 277 -2.80 7.74 -4.04
N GLU A 278 -3.71 7.08 -4.75
CA GLU A 278 -4.55 7.71 -5.75
C GLU A 278 -5.38 8.85 -5.16
N LYS A 279 -6.03 8.63 -4.02
CA LYS A 279 -6.81 9.67 -3.36
C LYS A 279 -5.95 10.90 -3.02
N TYR A 280 -4.71 10.68 -2.57
CA TYR A 280 -3.78 11.78 -2.34
C TYR A 280 -3.42 12.52 -3.64
N ALA A 281 -3.17 11.81 -4.75
CA ALA A 281 -2.95 12.42 -6.06
C ALA A 281 -4.14 13.30 -6.50
N ILE A 282 -5.36 12.79 -6.37
CA ILE A 282 -6.60 13.54 -6.67
C ILE A 282 -6.73 14.76 -5.77
N SER A 283 -6.36 14.65 -4.50
CA SER A 283 -6.39 15.79 -3.59
C SER A 283 -5.38 16.89 -3.97
N ILE A 284 -4.17 16.52 -4.41
CA ILE A 284 -3.20 17.52 -4.93
C ILE A 284 -3.77 18.21 -6.17
N LEU A 285 -4.36 17.44 -7.09
CA LEU A 285 -5.04 17.99 -8.28
C LEU A 285 -6.12 19.00 -7.91
N CYS A 286 -6.89 18.75 -6.85
CA CYS A 286 -7.90 19.69 -6.39
C CYS A 286 -7.31 21.00 -5.85
N GLU A 287 -6.20 20.95 -5.10
CA GLU A 287 -5.51 22.16 -4.63
C GLU A 287 -4.95 22.98 -5.80
N ILE A 288 -4.35 22.32 -6.79
CA ILE A 288 -3.84 22.98 -7.99
C ILE A 288 -4.99 23.59 -8.79
N LEU A 289 -6.07 22.86 -9.03
CA LEU A 289 -7.23 23.37 -9.77
C LEU A 289 -7.86 24.58 -9.07
N THR A 290 -7.99 24.52 -7.73
CA THR A 290 -8.48 25.64 -6.93
C THR A 290 -7.58 26.87 -7.10
N THR A 291 -6.26 26.68 -7.04
CA THR A 291 -5.28 27.74 -7.24
C THR A 291 -5.33 28.33 -8.65
N MET A 292 -5.47 27.47 -9.68
CA MET A 292 -5.63 27.90 -11.07
C MET A 292 -6.90 28.72 -11.25
N ASN A 293 -8.00 28.35 -10.60
CA ASN A 293 -9.27 29.10 -10.69
C ASN A 293 -9.18 30.48 -10.05
N GLU A 294 -8.60 30.57 -8.84
CA GLU A 294 -8.35 31.84 -8.14
C GLU A 294 -7.50 32.79 -9.01
N ARG A 295 -6.52 32.22 -9.71
CA ARG A 295 -5.60 32.96 -10.59
C ARG A 295 -6.09 33.11 -12.03
N LYS A 296 -7.25 32.54 -12.37
CA LYS A 296 -7.81 32.52 -13.74
C LYS A 296 -6.88 31.90 -14.79
N VAL A 297 -6.10 30.90 -14.40
CA VAL A 297 -5.22 30.12 -15.27
C VAL A 297 -6.01 29.01 -15.93
N THR A 298 -5.98 28.96 -17.26
CA THR A 298 -6.60 27.87 -18.03
C THR A 298 -5.69 26.66 -18.09
N GLY A 299 -6.25 25.47 -17.83
CA GLY A 299 -5.55 24.19 -17.92
C GLY A 299 -5.21 23.76 -19.35
N HIS A 300 -4.30 22.80 -19.46
CA HIS A 300 -4.17 21.96 -20.65
C HIS A 300 -5.44 21.12 -20.85
N PRO A 301 -5.65 20.55 -22.06
CA PRO A 301 -6.75 19.62 -22.28
C PRO A 301 -6.73 18.45 -21.29
N ASP A 302 -7.91 18.06 -20.81
CA ASP A 302 -8.04 16.98 -19.84
C ASP A 302 -7.47 15.65 -20.37
N VAL A 303 -6.61 15.04 -19.56
CA VAL A 303 -6.01 13.74 -19.84
C VAL A 303 -7.07 12.64 -19.84
N GLN A 304 -7.18 11.89 -20.93
CA GLN A 304 -8.10 10.77 -21.05
C GLN A 304 -7.45 9.46 -20.61
N ARG A 305 -8.25 8.52 -20.09
CA ARG A 305 -7.78 7.15 -19.75
C ARG A 305 -7.09 6.40 -20.89
N SER A 306 -7.44 6.71 -22.14
CA SER A 306 -6.83 6.12 -23.33
C SER A 306 -5.34 6.41 -23.48
N ILE A 307 -4.78 7.33 -22.67
CA ILE A 307 -3.35 7.62 -22.66
C ILE A 307 -2.49 6.42 -22.27
N ILE A 308 -3.03 5.48 -21.47
CA ILE A 308 -2.34 4.23 -21.14
C ILE A 308 -2.47 3.26 -22.33
N PRO A 309 -1.35 2.84 -22.94
CA PRO A 309 -1.35 1.85 -24.02
C PRO A 309 -1.99 0.52 -23.61
N GLU A 310 -2.70 -0.10 -24.55
CA GLU A 310 -3.49 -1.31 -24.30
C GLU A 310 -2.62 -2.53 -23.92
N ASN A 311 -1.41 -2.62 -24.48
CA ASN A 311 -0.43 -3.63 -24.12
C ASN A 311 0.02 -3.52 -22.65
N LEU A 312 0.01 -2.32 -22.07
CA LEU A 312 0.31 -2.12 -20.65
C LEU A 312 -0.89 -2.46 -19.75
N LYS A 313 -2.13 -2.41 -20.25
CA LYS A 313 -3.34 -2.80 -19.49
C LYS A 313 -3.55 -4.31 -19.46
N ASN A 314 -3.32 -4.99 -20.58
CA ASN A 314 -3.65 -6.40 -20.77
C ASN A 314 -2.51 -7.39 -20.45
N GLY A 315 -1.46 -6.93 -19.76
CA GLY A 315 -0.37 -7.79 -19.32
C GLY A 315 -0.76 -8.80 -18.24
N ASP A 316 0.06 -9.83 -18.07
CA ASP A 316 -0.03 -10.73 -16.92
C ASP A 316 0.32 -10.00 -15.60
N ASN A 317 0.18 -10.70 -14.46
CA ASN A 317 0.48 -10.09 -13.17
C ASN A 317 1.94 -9.64 -13.02
N THR A 318 2.89 -10.33 -13.66
CA THR A 318 4.32 -9.98 -13.60
C THR A 318 4.57 -8.66 -14.31
N HIS A 319 4.07 -8.51 -15.55
CA HIS A 319 4.17 -7.28 -16.32
C HIS A 319 3.45 -6.13 -15.62
N LYS A 320 2.27 -6.37 -15.05
CA LYS A 320 1.53 -5.39 -14.25
C LYS A 320 2.31 -4.97 -13.01
N ASN A 321 2.95 -5.90 -12.30
CA ASN A 321 3.77 -5.57 -11.14
C ASN A 321 4.92 -4.64 -11.50
N VAL A 322 5.66 -4.93 -12.58
CA VAL A 322 6.74 -4.07 -13.06
C VAL A 322 6.21 -2.69 -13.46
N ARG A 323 5.09 -2.64 -14.20
CA ARG A 323 4.43 -1.38 -14.56
C ARG A 323 4.03 -0.56 -13.33
N ASN A 324 3.40 -1.20 -12.34
CA ASN A 324 2.98 -0.55 -11.11
C ASN A 324 4.17 0.02 -10.33
N TYR A 325 5.28 -0.73 -10.30
CA TYR A 325 6.53 -0.25 -9.72
C TYR A 325 7.08 0.97 -10.45
N MET A 326 7.16 0.94 -11.79
CA MET A 326 7.66 2.05 -12.59
C MET A 326 6.81 3.32 -12.41
N ILE A 327 5.47 3.16 -12.44
CA ILE A 327 4.53 4.26 -12.16
C ILE A 327 4.76 4.81 -10.75
N LEU A 328 4.91 3.95 -9.74
CA LEU A 328 5.10 4.39 -8.36
C LEU A 328 6.44 5.12 -8.16
N ARG A 329 7.53 4.60 -8.75
CA ARG A 329 8.84 5.25 -8.74
C ARG A 329 8.77 6.66 -9.33
N ASP A 330 8.12 6.79 -10.48
CA ASP A 330 7.98 8.06 -11.18
C ASP A 330 6.99 8.99 -10.48
N TYR A 331 5.98 8.45 -9.80
CA TYR A 331 5.07 9.20 -8.95
C TYR A 331 5.80 9.83 -7.75
N ILE A 332 6.73 9.11 -7.12
CA ILE A 332 7.57 9.69 -6.07
C ILE A 332 8.43 10.81 -6.65
N ASN A 333 8.98 10.61 -7.86
CA ASN A 333 9.83 11.61 -8.50
C ASN A 333 9.08 12.93 -8.78
N ILE A 334 7.85 12.85 -9.30
CA ILE A 334 7.02 14.04 -9.51
C ILE A 334 6.65 14.70 -8.18
N LEU A 335 6.37 13.96 -7.10
CA LEU A 335 6.07 14.59 -5.80
C LEU A 335 7.25 15.39 -5.27
N GLU A 336 8.48 14.86 -5.38
CA GLU A 336 9.69 15.61 -5.03
C GLU A 336 9.86 16.86 -5.91
N TYR A 337 9.58 16.75 -7.21
CA TYR A 337 9.62 17.88 -8.15
C TYR A 337 8.59 18.96 -7.79
N VAL A 338 7.33 18.57 -7.55
CA VAL A 338 6.23 19.49 -7.20
C VAL A 338 6.56 20.24 -5.92
N ILE A 339 7.01 19.53 -4.88
CA ILE A 339 7.41 20.17 -3.62
C ILE A 339 8.52 21.19 -3.86
N ALA A 340 9.57 20.83 -4.61
CA ALA A 340 10.69 21.74 -4.89
C ALA A 340 10.25 22.99 -5.67
N CYS A 341 9.46 22.81 -6.74
CA CYS A 341 8.99 23.91 -7.57
C CYS A 341 8.09 24.88 -6.81
N PHE A 342 7.11 24.36 -6.05
CA PHE A 342 6.17 25.23 -5.34
C PHE A 342 6.76 25.86 -4.09
N VAL A 343 7.72 25.22 -3.41
CA VAL A 343 8.50 25.88 -2.35
C VAL A 343 9.29 27.06 -2.94
N HIS A 344 9.98 26.85 -4.06
CA HIS A 344 10.71 27.93 -4.72
C HIS A 344 9.78 29.08 -5.13
N LEU A 345 8.64 28.79 -5.76
CA LEU A 345 7.67 29.80 -6.16
C LEU A 345 7.12 30.55 -4.94
N GLN A 346 6.81 29.87 -3.84
CA GLN A 346 6.32 30.49 -2.61
C GLN A 346 7.32 31.48 -2.00
N GLU A 347 8.62 31.18 -2.07
CA GLU A 347 9.67 32.08 -1.57
C GLU A 347 9.88 33.32 -2.45
N ASN A 348 9.34 33.32 -3.68
CA ASN A 348 9.59 34.35 -4.71
C ASN A 348 8.31 35.05 -5.20
N VAL A 349 7.20 34.91 -4.47
CA VAL A 349 5.89 35.52 -4.75
C VAL A 349 5.63 36.74 -3.88
#